data_AF-A0A7S0EZR0-F1
#
_entry.id   AF-A0A7S0EZR0-F1
#
_cell.length_a   1.000
_cell.length_b   1.000
_cell.length_c   1.000
_cell.angle_alpha   90.00
_cell.angle_beta   90.00
_cell.angle_gamma   90.00
#
_symmetry.space_group_name_H-M   'P 1'
#
loop_
_entity.id
_entity.type
_entity.pdbx_description
1 polymer ?
#
loop_
_entity_poly.entity_id
_entity_poly.type
_entity_poly.pdbx_seq_one_letter_code
_entity_poly.pdbx_strand_id
1 'polypeptide(L)'
;FLSSFKVKKVEGGKPEDSSTYPGIVFSNQICHERMPDCIPPVGEGGGIRVLLLGCSVEYARGVRYVSLTHLPRQEKEYSRIAASRILQQRPDVVLVQGFMTKDVVEQLRLAGVTVVQNVKRSILEKISRASSCPIADSIEHLGGAAGQSLHFPRGLFFMLPISSRSKPLVCLSVGGEESGFVSILLRGGAGVGLGEELKRAKAALLHALYAAFTMRAEMNFLANLGTSFPPFYRLESTGEVVRAVRSLSEPRILSKSDEQLEGEKQGVTELLDEKSTLFADMPEEEEKEEKEEKEEATVRTSFH
;
A
#
# COMPACT_ATOMS: atom_id res chain seq x y z
N PHE A 1 -3.64 1.48 15.95
CA PHE A 1 -4.91 1.25 15.24
C PHE A 1 -5.05 2.15 14.02
N LEU A 2 -5.13 3.48 14.17
CA LEU A 2 -5.17 4.39 13.00
C LEU A 2 -3.92 4.27 12.11
N SER A 3 -2.78 3.92 12.69
CA SER A 3 -1.55 3.57 11.96
C SER A 3 -1.72 2.43 10.94
N SER A 4 -2.74 1.59 11.13
CA SER A 4 -2.99 0.38 10.35
C SER A 4 -3.93 0.62 9.16
N PHE A 5 -4.64 1.75 9.11
CA PHE A 5 -5.50 2.11 7.98
C PHE A 5 -4.86 3.22 7.16
N LYS A 6 -4.91 3.12 5.84
CA LYS A 6 -4.55 4.24 4.94
C LYS A 6 -5.69 4.51 3.98
N VAL A 7 -6.20 5.73 3.99
CA VAL A 7 -7.17 6.17 2.98
C VAL A 7 -6.40 6.89 1.86
N LYS A 8 -6.38 6.28 0.68
CA LYS A 8 -5.75 6.81 -0.54
C LYS A 8 -6.86 7.40 -1.41
N LYS A 9 -6.80 8.71 -1.66
CA LYS A 9 -7.67 9.38 -2.63
C LYS A 9 -7.08 9.25 -4.03
N VAL A 10 -7.90 8.91 -5.01
CA VAL A 10 -7.46 8.81 -6.39
C VAL A 10 -8.53 9.37 -7.30
N GLU A 11 -8.18 10.48 -7.95
CA GLU A 11 -9.05 11.21 -8.87
C GLU A 11 -9.41 10.36 -10.09
N GLY A 12 -10.62 10.57 -10.60
CA GLY A 12 -11.21 9.85 -11.71
C GLY A 12 -12.02 8.62 -11.30
N GLY A 13 -12.74 8.08 -12.28
CA GLY A 13 -13.72 7.02 -12.05
C GLY A 13 -15.00 7.51 -11.38
N LYS A 14 -15.83 6.55 -10.97
CA LYS A 14 -17.05 6.77 -10.19
C LYS A 14 -16.81 6.49 -8.70
N PRO A 15 -17.63 7.03 -7.79
CA PRO A 15 -17.56 6.67 -6.37
C PRO A 15 -17.72 5.16 -6.13
N GLU A 16 -18.51 4.49 -6.97
CA GLU A 16 -18.74 3.03 -6.98
C GLU A 16 -17.46 2.21 -7.24
N ASP A 17 -16.45 2.81 -7.90
CA ASP A 17 -15.16 2.15 -8.17
C ASP A 17 -14.23 2.15 -6.94
N SER A 18 -14.67 2.75 -5.82
CA SER A 18 -13.91 2.75 -4.56
C SER A 18 -13.84 1.34 -3.99
N SER A 19 -12.65 0.92 -3.58
CA SER A 19 -12.42 -0.44 -3.11
C SER A 19 -11.49 -0.50 -1.91
N THR A 20 -11.62 -1.56 -1.13
CA THR A 20 -10.75 -1.84 0.02
C THR A 20 -9.73 -2.89 -0.39
N TYR A 21 -8.46 -2.64 -0.06
CA TYR A 21 -7.35 -3.54 -0.33
C TYR A 21 -6.76 -4.05 1.00
N PRO A 22 -6.71 -5.37 1.21
CA PRO A 22 -6.03 -5.96 2.36
C PRO A 22 -4.52 -5.86 2.15
N GLY A 23 -3.90 -4.82 2.71
CA GLY A 23 -2.49 -4.53 2.54
C GLY A 23 -2.19 -3.04 2.40
N ILE A 24 -1.03 -2.75 1.80
CA ILE A 24 -0.48 -1.40 1.67
C ILE A 24 -0.53 -0.98 0.22
N VAL A 25 -1.17 0.17 -0.04
CA VAL A 25 -1.28 0.78 -1.36
C VAL A 25 -0.62 2.14 -1.36
N PHE A 26 0.26 2.39 -2.33
CA PHE A 26 0.95 3.67 -2.48
C PHE A 26 1.18 4.00 -3.95
N SER A 27 1.32 5.30 -4.26
CA SER A 27 1.60 5.74 -5.64
C SER A 27 3.07 5.58 -5.92
N ASN A 28 3.42 4.65 -6.81
CA ASN A 28 4.78 4.51 -7.30
C ASN A 28 4.78 3.74 -8.62
N GLN A 29 5.91 3.75 -9.31
CA GLN A 29 6.12 3.05 -10.56
C GLN A 29 7.19 1.99 -10.42
N ILE A 30 7.05 0.94 -11.23
CA ILE A 30 8.09 -0.05 -11.43
C ILE A 30 9.21 0.61 -12.23
N CYS A 31 10.46 0.30 -11.90
CA CYS A 31 11.62 0.94 -12.52
C CYS A 31 11.75 0.69 -14.02
N HIS A 32 11.24 -0.45 -14.51
CA HIS A 32 11.38 -0.85 -15.91
C HIS A 32 10.12 -1.58 -16.39
N GLU A 33 9.58 -1.21 -17.55
CA GLU A 33 8.29 -1.75 -18.07
C GLU A 33 8.29 -3.26 -18.31
N ARG A 34 9.43 -3.83 -18.71
CA ARG A 34 9.61 -5.29 -18.87
C ARG A 34 9.71 -6.08 -17.55
N MET A 35 9.71 -5.42 -16.39
CA MET A 35 9.61 -6.13 -15.11
C MET A 35 8.17 -6.60 -14.89
N PRO A 36 7.95 -7.71 -14.17
CA PRO A 36 6.61 -8.18 -13.83
C PRO A 36 5.79 -7.09 -13.12
N ASP A 37 4.64 -6.75 -13.69
CA ASP A 37 3.68 -5.81 -13.10
C ASP A 37 2.67 -6.47 -12.16
N CYS A 38 2.56 -7.79 -12.23
CA CYS A 38 1.75 -8.63 -11.36
C CYS A 38 2.52 -9.92 -11.01
N ILE A 39 2.59 -10.21 -9.72
CA ILE A 39 3.15 -11.45 -9.18
C ILE A 39 2.03 -12.10 -8.35
N PRO A 40 1.25 -13.02 -8.95
CA PRO A 40 0.17 -13.71 -8.25
C PRO A 40 0.71 -14.75 -7.27
N PRO A 41 -0.07 -15.13 -6.24
CA PRO A 41 0.25 -16.28 -5.41
C PRO A 41 0.13 -17.56 -6.27
N VAL A 42 1.21 -18.31 -6.43
CA VAL A 42 1.26 -19.49 -7.30
C VAL A 42 1.07 -20.78 -6.50
N GLY A 43 -0.16 -21.27 -6.37
CA GLY A 43 -0.47 -22.57 -5.73
C GLY A 43 -0.32 -22.60 -4.20
N GLU A 44 -0.41 -23.79 -3.59
CA GLU A 44 -0.42 -23.99 -2.12
C GLU A 44 0.90 -23.60 -1.40
N GLY A 45 1.94 -23.23 -2.14
CA GLY A 45 3.23 -22.79 -1.60
C GLY A 45 3.90 -21.64 -2.35
N GLY A 46 3.28 -21.05 -3.37
CA GLY A 46 3.88 -19.96 -4.14
C GLY A 46 3.51 -18.62 -3.56
N GLY A 47 4.37 -18.15 -2.68
CA GLY A 47 4.34 -16.80 -2.17
C GLY A 47 5.31 -15.88 -2.88
N ILE A 48 5.07 -14.59 -2.72
CA ILE A 48 6.00 -13.54 -3.10
C ILE A 48 7.12 -13.43 -2.05
N ARG A 49 8.37 -13.29 -2.49
CA ARG A 49 9.50 -12.90 -1.63
C ARG A 49 9.78 -11.41 -1.77
N VAL A 50 9.60 -10.66 -0.70
CA VAL A 50 9.83 -9.21 -0.68
C VAL A 50 11.12 -8.90 0.07
N LEU A 51 11.94 -8.02 -0.51
CA LEU A 51 13.13 -7.45 0.12
C LEU A 51 12.96 -5.93 0.30
N LEU A 52 13.20 -5.45 1.52
CA LEU A 52 13.11 -4.04 1.87
C LEU A 52 14.52 -3.45 2.06
N LEU A 53 14.86 -2.44 1.26
CA LEU A 53 16.13 -1.71 1.34
C LEU A 53 15.88 -0.27 1.80
N GLY A 54 16.44 0.07 2.95
CA GLY A 54 16.42 1.42 3.53
C GLY A 54 17.52 2.35 3.00
N CYS A 55 18.27 1.92 1.97
CA CYS A 55 19.40 2.64 1.40
C CYS A 55 19.33 2.73 -0.13
N SER A 56 20.08 3.66 -0.71
CA SER A 56 20.36 3.69 -2.14
C SER A 56 21.42 2.64 -2.50
N VAL A 57 21.26 2.01 -3.66
CA VAL A 57 22.25 1.09 -4.25
C VAL A 57 23.07 1.85 -5.29
N GLU A 58 23.99 2.64 -4.79
CA GLU A 58 24.95 3.39 -5.60
C GLU A 58 26.33 3.37 -4.97
N TYR A 59 27.36 3.54 -5.80
CA TYR A 59 28.72 3.63 -5.31
C TYR A 59 28.92 4.96 -4.59
N ALA A 60 28.72 4.95 -3.27
CA ALA A 60 28.99 6.10 -2.42
C ALA A 60 30.50 6.33 -2.31
N ARG A 61 30.94 7.54 -2.67
CA ARG A 61 32.35 7.93 -2.54
C ARG A 61 32.66 8.13 -1.06
N GLY A 62 33.61 7.38 -0.52
CA GLY A 62 34.20 7.72 0.77
C GLY A 62 35.01 9.02 0.71
N VAL A 63 35.57 9.45 1.85
CA VAL A 63 36.40 10.66 1.99
C VAL A 63 37.76 10.59 1.24
N ARG A 64 37.97 9.55 0.40
CA ARG A 64 39.24 9.30 -0.28
C ARG A 64 39.14 9.69 -1.75
N TYR A 65 40.10 10.49 -2.20
CA TYR A 65 40.24 10.86 -3.60
C TYR A 65 40.74 9.66 -4.40
N VAL A 66 39.98 9.24 -5.41
CA VAL A 66 40.35 8.21 -6.38
C VAL A 66 40.61 8.88 -7.73
N SER A 67 41.59 8.39 -8.49
CA SER A 67 41.82 8.91 -9.84
C SER A 67 40.59 8.69 -10.72
N LEU A 68 40.24 9.71 -11.51
CA LEU A 68 39.07 9.67 -12.40
C LEU A 68 39.16 8.54 -13.44
N THR A 69 40.37 8.05 -13.72
CA THR A 69 40.63 6.93 -14.64
C THR A 69 40.20 5.58 -14.10
N HIS A 70 40.28 5.35 -12.78
CA HIS A 70 39.93 4.05 -12.17
C HIS A 70 38.49 4.00 -11.64
N LEU A 71 37.86 5.15 -11.47
CA LEU A 71 36.52 5.28 -10.90
C LEU A 71 35.44 4.47 -11.67
N PRO A 72 35.35 4.53 -13.02
CA PRO A 72 34.29 3.81 -13.74
C PRO A 72 34.36 2.29 -13.55
N ARG A 73 35.59 1.76 -13.42
CA ARG A 73 35.81 0.33 -13.18
C ARG A 73 35.32 -0.07 -11.78
N GLN A 74 35.53 0.78 -10.78
CA GLN A 74 35.09 0.53 -9.41
C GLN A 74 33.57 0.60 -9.27
N GLU A 75 32.93 1.60 -9.89
CA GLU A 75 31.47 1.76 -9.88
C GLU A 75 30.76 0.55 -10.51
N LYS A 76 31.30 0.05 -11.63
CA LYS A 76 30.77 -1.13 -12.32
C LYS A 76 30.93 -2.40 -11.47
N GLU A 77 32.09 -2.57 -10.84
CA GLU A 77 32.34 -3.73 -9.98
C GLU A 77 31.47 -3.71 -8.72
N TYR A 78 31.30 -2.55 -8.10
CA TYR A 78 30.37 -2.37 -6.98
C TYR A 78 28.94 -2.75 -7.39
N SER A 79 28.46 -2.24 -8.54
CA SER A 79 27.12 -2.53 -9.05
C SER A 79 26.92 -4.04 -9.25
N ARG A 80 27.92 -4.74 -9.81
CA ARG A 80 27.91 -6.20 -9.99
C ARG A 80 27.83 -6.96 -8.66
N ILE A 81 28.63 -6.55 -7.67
CA ILE A 81 28.63 -7.18 -6.35
C ILE A 81 27.29 -6.93 -5.64
N ALA A 82 26.77 -5.71 -5.68
CA ALA A 82 25.51 -5.34 -5.05
C ALA A 82 24.33 -6.14 -5.62
N ALA A 83 24.22 -6.21 -6.95
CA ALA A 83 23.19 -7.01 -7.61
C ALA A 83 23.30 -8.50 -7.27
N SER A 84 24.52 -9.06 -7.29
CA SER A 84 24.75 -10.47 -6.91
C SER A 84 24.29 -10.76 -5.48
N ARG A 85 24.58 -9.86 -4.52
CA ARG A 85 24.12 -10.01 -3.13
C ARG A 85 22.60 -9.96 -3.01
N ILE A 86 21.95 -9.06 -3.74
CA ILE A 86 20.48 -8.98 -3.77
C ILE A 86 19.90 -10.28 -4.35
N LEU A 87 20.45 -10.78 -5.47
CA LEU A 87 19.99 -12.00 -6.12
C LEU A 87 20.19 -13.26 -5.27
N GLN A 88 21.21 -13.30 -4.41
CA GLN A 88 21.42 -14.41 -3.47
C GLN A 88 20.24 -14.57 -2.49
N GLN A 89 19.56 -13.48 -2.14
CA GLN A 89 18.36 -13.51 -1.31
C GLN A 89 17.11 -13.97 -2.09
N ARG A 90 17.23 -14.21 -3.41
CA ARG A 90 16.15 -14.62 -4.31
C ARG A 90 14.87 -13.78 -4.18
N PRO A 91 14.89 -12.44 -4.07
CA PRO A 91 13.65 -11.67 -3.97
C PRO A 91 12.86 -11.73 -5.28
N ASP A 92 11.54 -11.69 -5.20
CA ASP A 92 10.66 -11.49 -6.37
C ASP A 92 10.33 -9.99 -6.53
N VAL A 93 10.23 -9.26 -5.40
CA VAL A 93 10.05 -7.80 -5.36
C VAL A 93 11.07 -7.15 -4.43
N VAL A 94 11.70 -6.07 -4.90
CA VAL A 94 12.62 -5.25 -4.12
C VAL A 94 12.08 -3.83 -4.01
N LEU A 95 11.85 -3.38 -2.77
CA LEU A 95 11.43 -2.02 -2.47
C LEU A 95 12.60 -1.23 -1.88
N VAL A 96 12.87 -0.05 -2.45
CA VAL A 96 14.06 0.74 -2.14
C VAL A 96 13.67 2.14 -1.70
N GLN A 97 14.25 2.63 -0.61
CA GLN A 97 14.02 3.99 -0.14
C GLN A 97 14.58 5.03 -1.13
N GLY A 98 15.78 4.78 -1.64
CA GLY A 98 16.47 5.65 -2.58
C GLY A 98 16.47 5.12 -4.01
N PHE A 99 17.61 5.27 -4.67
CA PHE A 99 17.81 4.90 -6.07
C PHE A 99 18.72 3.69 -6.21
N MET A 100 18.66 3.02 -7.35
CA MET A 100 19.67 2.02 -7.75
C MET A 100 20.31 2.44 -9.07
N THR A 101 21.59 2.10 -9.26
CA THR A 101 22.26 2.31 -10.54
C THR A 101 21.57 1.52 -11.65
N LYS A 102 21.61 2.05 -12.88
CA LYS A 102 20.99 1.41 -14.06
C LYS A 102 21.50 -0.01 -14.30
N ASP A 103 22.80 -0.23 -14.06
CA ASP A 103 23.44 -1.55 -14.19
C ASP A 103 22.83 -2.58 -13.23
N VAL A 104 22.53 -2.19 -11.98
CA VAL A 104 21.89 -3.06 -10.99
C VAL A 104 20.45 -3.37 -11.40
N VAL A 105 19.69 -2.34 -11.79
CA VAL A 105 18.29 -2.51 -12.22
C VAL A 105 18.21 -3.46 -13.41
N GLU A 106 19.11 -3.34 -14.38
CA GLU A 106 19.14 -4.23 -15.55
C GLU A 106 19.50 -5.67 -15.17
N GLN A 107 20.45 -5.87 -14.26
CA GLN A 107 20.79 -7.22 -13.76
C GLN A 107 19.61 -7.86 -13.01
N LEU A 108 18.88 -7.08 -12.20
CA LEU A 108 17.67 -7.56 -11.51
C LEU A 108 16.53 -7.83 -12.50
N ARG A 109 16.38 -7.00 -13.54
CA ARG A 109 15.42 -7.21 -14.63
C ARG A 109 15.67 -8.52 -15.36
N LEU A 110 16.93 -8.81 -15.71
CA LEU A 110 17.31 -10.06 -16.39
C LEU A 110 17.02 -11.30 -15.54
N ALA A 111 17.08 -11.16 -14.21
CA ALA A 111 16.71 -12.20 -13.26
C ALA A 111 15.19 -12.31 -13.03
N GLY A 112 14.38 -11.43 -13.62
CA GLY A 112 12.92 -11.43 -13.46
C GLY A 112 12.43 -10.80 -12.15
N VAL A 113 13.26 -10.01 -11.46
CA VAL A 113 12.92 -9.36 -10.19
C VAL A 113 12.32 -7.99 -10.44
N THR A 114 11.23 -7.69 -9.75
CA THR A 114 10.56 -6.38 -9.84
C THR A 114 11.16 -5.40 -8.85
N VAL A 115 11.54 -4.21 -9.32
CA VAL A 115 12.15 -3.17 -8.48
C VAL A 115 11.26 -1.94 -8.45
N VAL A 116 11.05 -1.43 -7.23
CA VAL A 116 10.36 -0.16 -6.98
C VAL A 116 11.30 0.75 -6.19
N GLN A 117 11.70 1.86 -6.80
CA GLN A 117 12.61 2.86 -6.21
C GLN A 117 11.84 4.03 -5.59
N ASN A 118 12.54 4.86 -4.81
CA ASN A 118 12.01 6.08 -4.22
C ASN A 118 10.75 5.86 -3.36
N VAL A 119 10.73 4.76 -2.59
CA VAL A 119 9.65 4.45 -1.65
C VAL A 119 9.89 5.22 -0.35
N LYS A 120 8.89 5.96 0.14
CA LYS A 120 9.03 6.68 1.41
C LYS A 120 9.37 5.72 2.56
N ARG A 121 10.28 6.11 3.46
CA ARG A 121 10.67 5.29 4.62
C ARG A 121 9.47 4.90 5.49
N SER A 122 8.52 5.82 5.66
CA SER A 122 7.26 5.56 6.39
C SER A 122 6.44 4.41 5.80
N ILE A 123 6.48 4.20 4.48
CA ILE A 123 5.81 3.09 3.80
C ILE A 123 6.62 1.80 4.01
N LEU A 124 7.95 1.85 3.87
CA LEU A 124 8.81 0.69 4.13
C LEU A 124 8.66 0.18 5.56
N GLU A 125 8.57 1.06 6.55
CA GLU A 125 8.32 0.70 7.95
C GLU A 125 6.94 0.09 8.17
N LYS A 126 5.91 0.58 7.48
CA LYS A 126 4.58 -0.04 7.51
C LYS A 126 4.62 -1.44 6.92
N ILE A 127 5.30 -1.61 5.79
CA ILE A 127 5.47 -2.94 5.17
C ILE A 127 6.27 -3.83 6.09
N SER A 128 7.36 -3.34 6.68
CA SER A 128 8.17 -4.07 7.66
C SER A 128 7.34 -4.55 8.86
N ARG A 129 6.48 -3.69 9.41
CA ARG A 129 5.54 -4.07 10.49
C ARG A 129 4.48 -5.06 10.04
N ALA A 130 3.91 -4.88 8.84
CA ALA A 130 2.88 -5.76 8.27
C ALA A 130 3.41 -7.17 7.98
N SER A 131 4.68 -7.25 7.63
CA SER A 131 5.31 -8.43 7.05
C SER A 131 6.36 -9.08 7.94
N SER A 132 6.62 -8.47 9.10
CA SER A 132 7.74 -8.81 9.97
C SER A 132 9.10 -8.85 9.25
N CYS A 133 9.20 -8.21 8.08
CA CYS A 133 10.42 -8.15 7.27
C CYS A 133 11.32 -7.03 7.79
N PRO A 134 12.56 -7.32 8.21
CA PRO A 134 13.49 -6.27 8.59
C PRO A 134 13.90 -5.45 7.37
N ILE A 135 14.07 -4.14 7.57
CA ILE A 135 14.59 -3.23 6.54
C ILE A 135 16.12 -3.31 6.59
N ALA A 136 16.77 -3.58 5.46
CA ALA A 136 18.22 -3.53 5.38
C ALA A 136 18.69 -2.10 5.10
N ASP A 137 19.35 -1.47 6.07
CA ASP A 137 19.93 -0.13 5.92
C ASP A 137 21.22 -0.12 5.08
N SER A 138 21.81 -1.28 4.78
CA SER A 138 22.97 -1.40 3.87
C SER A 138 22.96 -2.73 3.13
N ILE A 139 23.40 -2.71 1.87
CA ILE A 139 23.63 -3.90 1.02
C ILE A 139 24.70 -4.81 1.62
N GLU A 140 25.62 -4.24 2.39
CA GLU A 140 26.70 -5.02 2.99
C GLU A 140 26.18 -6.04 4.02
N HIS A 141 25.09 -5.70 4.68
CA HIS A 141 24.47 -6.50 5.75
C HIS A 141 23.42 -7.49 5.26
N LEU A 142 23.16 -7.59 3.95
CA LEU A 142 22.16 -8.50 3.36
C LEU A 142 22.34 -9.98 3.72
N GLY A 143 23.51 -10.40 4.21
CA GLY A 143 23.77 -11.78 4.65
C GLY A 143 23.35 -12.10 6.08
N GLY A 144 22.93 -11.11 6.88
CA GLY A 144 22.53 -11.27 8.28
C GLY A 144 21.04 -11.51 8.47
N ALA A 145 20.57 -11.41 9.72
CA ALA A 145 19.13 -11.42 10.04
C ALA A 145 18.40 -10.20 9.45
N ALA A 146 19.10 -9.06 9.32
CA ALA A 146 18.62 -7.87 8.61
C ALA A 146 18.90 -8.03 7.11
N GLY A 147 17.85 -8.08 6.28
CA GLY A 147 17.99 -8.19 4.83
C GLY A 147 17.68 -9.56 4.22
N GLN A 148 17.09 -10.48 4.99
CA GLN A 148 16.48 -11.66 4.43
C GLN A 148 15.21 -11.29 3.66
N SER A 149 15.05 -11.83 2.46
CA SER A 149 13.76 -11.76 1.78
C SER A 149 12.79 -12.68 2.52
N LEU A 150 11.63 -12.16 2.92
CA LEU A 150 10.62 -12.97 3.56
C LEU A 150 9.62 -13.48 2.53
N HIS A 151 9.32 -14.77 2.62
CA HIS A 151 8.34 -15.45 1.78
C HIS A 151 6.93 -15.26 2.34
N PHE A 152 6.02 -14.78 1.50
CA PHE A 152 4.62 -14.57 1.83
C PHE A 152 3.74 -15.51 1.02
N PRO A 153 3.37 -16.70 1.55
CA PRO A 153 2.66 -17.75 0.81
C PRO A 153 1.35 -17.31 0.14
N ARG A 154 0.71 -16.25 0.66
CA ARG A 154 -0.54 -15.68 0.12
C ARG A 154 -0.38 -14.22 -0.28
N GLY A 155 0.85 -13.74 -0.35
CA GLY A 155 1.12 -12.36 -0.72
C GLY A 155 0.86 -12.13 -2.21
N LEU A 156 0.39 -10.94 -2.52
CA LEU A 156 0.07 -10.51 -3.88
C LEU A 156 0.73 -9.15 -4.11
N PHE A 157 1.44 -9.02 -5.22
CA PHE A 157 1.95 -7.74 -5.69
C PHE A 157 1.39 -7.47 -7.07
N PHE A 158 0.82 -6.29 -7.26
CA PHE A 158 0.35 -5.85 -8.57
C PHE A 158 0.35 -4.34 -8.68
N MET A 159 0.48 -3.87 -9.91
CA MET A 159 0.34 -2.48 -10.28
C MET A 159 -1.09 -2.20 -10.74
N LEU A 160 -1.71 -1.17 -10.18
CA LEU A 160 -3.01 -0.67 -10.62
C LEU A 160 -2.81 0.55 -11.52
N PRO A 161 -3.09 0.44 -12.83
CA PRO A 161 -3.17 1.59 -13.71
C PRO A 161 -4.45 2.36 -13.42
N ILE A 162 -4.33 3.61 -12.96
CA ILE A 162 -5.47 4.45 -12.62
C ILE A 162 -5.96 5.23 -13.84
N SER A 163 -5.06 5.98 -14.46
CA SER A 163 -5.29 6.84 -15.62
C SER A 163 -3.96 7.27 -16.21
N SER A 164 -3.95 7.77 -17.45
CA SER A 164 -2.74 8.29 -18.10
C SER A 164 -2.13 9.52 -17.40
N ARG A 165 -2.90 10.24 -16.58
CA ARG A 165 -2.45 11.48 -15.91
C ARG A 165 -1.87 11.25 -14.52
N SER A 166 -2.11 10.09 -13.92
CA SER A 166 -1.75 9.80 -12.54
C SER A 166 -0.73 8.66 -12.48
N LYS A 167 0.25 8.77 -11.58
CA LYS A 167 1.16 7.65 -11.29
C LYS A 167 0.34 6.41 -10.91
N PRO A 168 0.69 5.21 -11.41
CA PRO A 168 0.05 3.98 -11.00
C PRO A 168 0.22 3.74 -9.49
N LEU A 169 -0.63 2.86 -8.95
CA LEU A 169 -0.49 2.42 -7.57
C LEU A 169 0.21 1.08 -7.53
N VAL A 170 1.13 0.96 -6.59
CA VAL A 170 1.68 -0.32 -6.16
C VAL A 170 0.79 -0.84 -5.04
N CYS A 171 0.26 -2.04 -5.23
CA CYS A 171 -0.54 -2.74 -4.24
C CYS A 171 0.24 -3.95 -3.75
N LEU A 172 0.55 -3.95 -2.46
CA LEU A 172 1.21 -5.07 -1.79
C LEU A 172 0.28 -5.64 -0.72
N SER A 173 -0.19 -6.86 -0.95
CA SER A 173 -0.86 -7.66 0.06
C SER A 173 0.15 -8.60 0.69
N VAL A 174 0.33 -8.49 2.00
CA VAL A 174 1.16 -9.39 2.78
C VAL A 174 0.22 -10.43 3.36
N GLY A 175 0.01 -11.52 2.62
CA GLY A 175 -1.04 -12.49 2.89
C GLY A 175 -0.90 -13.12 4.28
N GLY A 176 -1.73 -12.66 5.21
CA GLY A 176 -1.89 -13.15 6.57
C GLY A 176 -3.08 -12.46 7.22
N GLU A 177 -3.93 -13.22 7.93
CA GLU A 177 -5.10 -12.67 8.65
C GLU A 177 -4.67 -11.66 9.73
N GLU A 178 -3.42 -11.76 10.19
CA GLU A 178 -2.78 -10.89 11.19
C GLU A 178 -2.13 -9.63 10.60
N SER A 179 -2.07 -9.48 9.26
CA SER A 179 -1.32 -8.35 8.68
C SER A 179 -1.90 -6.99 9.10
N GLY A 180 -3.16 -6.92 9.53
CA GLY A 180 -3.76 -5.77 10.23
C GLY A 180 -3.84 -4.46 9.44
N PHE A 181 -3.14 -4.34 8.31
CA PHE A 181 -3.08 -3.15 7.47
C PHE A 181 -4.13 -3.22 6.35
N VAL A 182 -4.94 -2.18 6.25
CA VAL A 182 -5.97 -2.06 5.21
C VAL A 182 -5.83 -0.70 4.53
N SER A 183 -5.76 -0.72 3.21
CA SER A 183 -5.75 0.49 2.39
C SER A 183 -7.12 0.66 1.73
N ILE A 184 -7.77 1.80 1.96
CA ILE A 184 -9.05 2.15 1.33
C ILE A 184 -8.75 3.08 0.17
N LEU A 185 -9.11 2.65 -1.03
CA LEU A 185 -8.99 3.44 -2.25
C LEU A 185 -10.31 4.16 -2.51
N LEU A 186 -10.30 5.48 -2.38
CA LEU A 186 -11.44 6.33 -2.72
C LEU A 186 -11.28 6.82 -4.15
N ARG A 187 -12.25 6.45 -5.00
CA ARG A 187 -12.35 6.89 -6.39
C ARG A 187 -13.44 7.95 -6.52
N GLY A 188 -13.29 8.80 -7.51
CA GLY A 188 -14.27 9.84 -7.79
C GLY A 188 -13.67 11.03 -8.51
N GLY A 189 -14.50 11.65 -9.35
CA GLY A 189 -14.29 12.97 -9.90
C GLY A 189 -13.16 13.09 -10.92
N ALA A 190 -13.53 13.28 -12.20
CA ALA A 190 -12.60 13.70 -13.25
C ALA A 190 -12.75 15.19 -13.64
N GLY A 191 -13.62 15.93 -12.94
CA GLY A 191 -13.98 17.32 -13.26
C GLY A 191 -13.40 18.36 -12.29
N VAL A 192 -13.40 19.62 -12.73
CA VAL A 192 -12.98 20.78 -11.93
C VAL A 192 -13.93 20.93 -10.74
N GLY A 193 -13.39 20.97 -9.51
CA GLY A 193 -14.17 21.09 -8.27
C GLY A 193 -14.46 19.78 -7.53
N LEU A 194 -14.50 18.63 -8.22
CA LEU A 194 -14.79 17.33 -7.58
C LEU A 194 -13.63 16.81 -6.69
N GLY A 195 -12.45 17.40 -6.80
CA GLY A 195 -11.35 17.14 -5.87
C GLY A 195 -11.68 17.55 -4.42
N GLU A 196 -12.55 18.56 -4.22
CA GLU A 196 -12.97 18.97 -2.88
C GLU A 196 -13.98 18.00 -2.26
N GLU A 197 -14.87 17.44 -3.07
CA GLU A 197 -15.79 16.39 -2.65
C GLU A 197 -15.02 15.15 -2.18
N LEU A 198 -13.98 14.76 -2.91
CA LEU A 198 -13.13 13.62 -2.54
C LEU A 198 -12.36 13.87 -1.23
N LYS A 199 -11.91 15.12 -0.99
CA LYS A 199 -11.31 15.51 0.29
C LYS A 199 -12.33 15.43 1.43
N ARG A 200 -13.55 15.91 1.21
CA ARG A 200 -14.64 15.86 2.19
C ARG A 200 -15.04 14.43 2.50
N ALA A 201 -15.14 13.58 1.48
CA ALA A 201 -15.42 12.15 1.62
C ALA A 201 -14.31 11.43 2.41
N LYS A 202 -13.04 11.74 2.13
CA LYS A 202 -11.90 11.23 2.92
C LYS A 202 -12.04 11.63 4.39
N ALA A 203 -12.32 12.90 4.67
CA ALA A 203 -12.50 13.39 6.04
C ALA A 203 -13.67 12.70 6.75
N ALA A 204 -14.84 12.61 6.10
CA ALA A 204 -16.01 11.92 6.64
C ALA A 204 -15.73 10.45 6.94
N LEU A 205 -15.02 9.75 6.04
CA LEU A 205 -14.63 8.36 6.25
C LEU A 205 -13.67 8.20 7.43
N LEU A 206 -12.69 9.09 7.57
CA LEU A 206 -11.77 9.08 8.71
C LEU A 206 -12.51 9.31 10.03
N HIS A 207 -13.47 10.23 10.07
CA HIS A 207 -14.32 10.43 11.25
C HIS A 207 -15.17 9.19 11.57
N ALA A 208 -15.76 8.56 10.56
CA ALA A 208 -16.54 7.33 10.74
C ALA A 208 -15.67 6.17 11.26
N LEU A 209 -14.45 6.00 10.72
CA LEU A 209 -13.48 5.01 11.19
C LEU A 209 -13.05 5.28 12.63
N TYR A 210 -12.84 6.55 12.99
CA TYR A 210 -12.51 6.96 14.35
C TYR A 210 -13.65 6.64 15.31
N ALA A 211 -14.89 7.02 14.96
CA ALA A 211 -16.07 6.73 15.76
C ALA A 211 -16.26 5.22 15.97
N ALA A 212 -16.15 4.42 14.90
CA ALA A 212 -16.27 2.97 14.98
C ALA A 212 -15.18 2.34 15.86
N PHE A 213 -13.95 2.87 15.79
CA PHE A 213 -12.86 2.41 16.65
C PHE A 213 -13.11 2.73 18.12
N THR A 214 -13.49 3.97 18.43
CA THR A 214 -13.79 4.41 19.80
C THR A 214 -14.95 3.59 20.37
N MET A 215 -16.01 3.37 19.61
CA MET A 215 -17.11 2.48 20.00
C MET A 215 -16.61 1.06 20.30
N ARG A 216 -15.77 0.48 19.44
CA ARG A 216 -15.21 -0.86 19.69
C ARG A 216 -14.33 -0.90 20.95
N ALA A 217 -13.56 0.15 21.21
CA ALA A 217 -12.75 0.25 22.42
C ALA A 217 -13.61 0.37 23.68
N GLU A 218 -14.66 1.19 23.66
CA GLU A 218 -15.63 1.33 24.75
C GLU A 218 -16.39 0.03 25.02
N MET A 219 -16.84 -0.65 23.96
CA MET A 219 -17.48 -1.97 24.08
C MET A 219 -16.56 -2.99 24.75
N ASN A 220 -15.28 -3.02 24.36
CA ASN A 220 -14.30 -3.91 25.00
C ASN A 220 -14.06 -3.53 26.47
N PHE A 221 -14.01 -2.24 26.78
CA PHE A 221 -13.88 -1.75 28.15
C PHE A 221 -15.08 -2.16 29.02
N LEU A 222 -16.30 -1.98 28.52
CA LEU A 222 -17.54 -2.33 29.19
C LEU A 222 -17.72 -3.85 29.34
N ALA A 223 -17.28 -4.64 28.34
CA ALA A 223 -17.23 -6.09 28.42
C ALA A 223 -16.29 -6.57 29.54
N ASN A 224 -15.12 -5.94 29.69
CA ASN A 224 -14.18 -6.23 30.78
C ASN A 224 -14.76 -5.90 32.17
N LEU A 225 -15.70 -4.94 32.25
CA LEU A 225 -16.44 -4.61 33.47
C LEU A 225 -17.61 -5.58 33.76
N GLY A 226 -17.80 -6.62 32.95
CA GLY A 226 -18.83 -7.63 33.16
C GLY A 226 -20.22 -7.23 32.66
N THR A 227 -20.34 -6.13 31.91
CA THR A 227 -21.59 -5.75 31.26
C THR A 227 -21.73 -6.49 29.93
N SER A 228 -22.86 -7.17 29.73
CA SER A 228 -23.16 -7.86 28.47
C SER A 228 -24.07 -6.98 27.63
N PHE A 229 -23.64 -6.66 26.41
CA PHE A 229 -24.46 -5.91 25.48
C PHE A 229 -25.55 -6.81 24.86
N PRO A 230 -26.76 -6.28 24.63
CA PRO A 230 -27.75 -6.94 23.80
C PRO A 230 -27.15 -7.25 22.42
N PRO A 231 -27.44 -8.41 21.82
CA PRO A 231 -26.80 -8.88 20.59
C PRO A 231 -26.94 -7.91 19.40
N PHE A 232 -27.88 -6.96 19.43
CA PHE A 232 -28.07 -5.95 18.39
C PHE A 232 -26.91 -4.94 18.25
N TYR A 233 -26.15 -4.68 19.32
CA TYR A 233 -24.99 -3.77 19.28
C TYR A 233 -23.69 -4.48 18.93
N ARG A 234 -23.71 -5.81 18.76
CA ARG A 234 -22.56 -6.54 18.29
C ARG A 234 -22.41 -6.18 16.82
N LEU A 235 -21.52 -5.21 16.50
CA LEU A 235 -20.93 -5.14 15.18
C LEU A 235 -20.38 -6.54 14.94
N GLU A 236 -21.05 -7.30 14.07
CA GLU A 236 -20.60 -8.64 13.68
C GLU A 236 -19.11 -8.51 13.39
N SER A 237 -18.36 -9.36 14.07
CA SER A 237 -16.91 -9.29 14.02
C SER A 237 -16.54 -9.23 12.54
N THR A 238 -15.67 -8.30 12.16
CA THR A 238 -15.19 -8.21 10.78
C THR A 238 -14.66 -9.56 10.27
N GLY A 239 -14.38 -10.55 11.12
CA GLY A 239 -14.12 -11.94 10.75
C GLY A 239 -15.33 -12.73 10.21
N GLU A 240 -16.56 -12.45 10.64
CA GLU A 240 -17.78 -13.08 10.10
C GLU A 240 -18.18 -12.46 8.76
N VAL A 241 -18.07 -11.13 8.60
CA VAL A 241 -18.27 -10.47 7.30
C VAL A 241 -17.16 -10.84 6.32
N VAL A 242 -15.90 -10.97 6.76
CA VAL A 242 -14.80 -11.47 5.90
C VAL A 242 -14.99 -12.96 5.56
N ARG A 243 -15.56 -13.78 6.45
CA ARG A 243 -15.98 -15.16 6.12
C ARG A 243 -17.15 -15.20 5.15
N ALA A 244 -18.14 -14.33 5.32
CA ALA A 244 -19.32 -14.24 4.47
C ALA A 244 -18.95 -13.71 3.07
N VAL A 245 -18.04 -12.74 2.97
CA VAL A 245 -17.47 -12.29 1.70
C VAL A 245 -16.60 -13.37 1.06
N ARG A 246 -15.88 -14.18 1.85
CA ARG A 246 -15.17 -15.37 1.34
C ARG A 246 -16.11 -16.43 0.78
N SER A 247 -17.23 -16.73 1.45
CA SER A 247 -18.22 -17.70 0.93
C SER A 247 -19.02 -17.18 -0.26
N LEU A 248 -19.03 -15.86 -0.49
CA LEU A 248 -19.54 -15.23 -1.71
C LEU A 248 -18.50 -15.19 -2.85
N SER A 249 -17.23 -15.48 -2.57
CA SER A 249 -16.11 -15.41 -3.53
C SER A 249 -15.68 -16.77 -4.12
N GLU A 250 -16.40 -17.86 -3.84
CA GLU A 250 -16.23 -19.07 -4.63
C GLU A 250 -16.94 -18.90 -5.98
N PRO A 251 -16.26 -19.20 -7.11
CA PRO A 251 -16.88 -19.09 -8.43
C PRO A 251 -18.00 -20.13 -8.55
N ARG A 252 -19.23 -19.71 -8.29
CA ARG A 252 -20.43 -20.48 -8.63
C ARG A 252 -20.50 -20.55 -10.16
N ILE A 253 -20.17 -21.72 -10.69
CA ILE A 253 -20.45 -22.08 -12.07
C ILE A 253 -21.94 -21.85 -12.30
N LEU A 254 -22.24 -20.93 -13.21
CA LEU A 254 -23.58 -20.52 -13.59
C LEU A 254 -24.39 -21.72 -14.08
N SER A 255 -25.50 -22.03 -13.42
CA SER A 255 -26.67 -22.60 -14.08
C SER A 255 -27.92 -21.91 -13.55
N LYS A 256 -28.87 -21.71 -14.48
CA LYS A 256 -29.95 -20.72 -14.51
C LYS A 256 -31.08 -20.93 -13.47
N SER A 257 -31.90 -19.87 -13.37
CA SER A 257 -33.30 -19.78 -12.88
C SER A 257 -33.41 -19.46 -11.37
N ASP A 258 -34.23 -18.54 -10.85
CA ASP A 258 -35.46 -17.86 -11.31
C ASP A 258 -35.64 -16.49 -10.61
N GLU A 259 -36.69 -15.80 -11.04
CA GLU A 259 -37.18 -14.44 -10.74
C GLU A 259 -37.65 -14.16 -9.29
N GLN A 260 -37.99 -12.88 -9.03
CA GLN A 260 -38.80 -12.31 -7.93
C GLN A 260 -38.02 -12.01 -6.61
N LEU A 261 -38.04 -10.83 -5.98
CA LEU A 261 -39.02 -9.74 -5.93
C LEU A 261 -38.36 -8.35 -5.83
N GLU A 262 -38.98 -7.38 -6.49
CA GLU A 262 -38.91 -5.95 -6.17
C GLU A 262 -39.75 -5.63 -4.93
N GLY A 263 -39.27 -4.73 -4.07
CA GLY A 263 -40.05 -4.12 -3.01
C GLY A 263 -39.17 -3.41 -1.97
N GLU A 264 -39.59 -2.22 -1.53
CA GLU A 264 -39.00 -1.42 -0.44
C GLU A 264 -37.85 -0.47 -0.83
N LYS A 265 -38.15 0.41 -1.79
CA LYS A 265 -37.63 1.79 -1.78
C LYS A 265 -38.73 2.71 -1.26
N GLN A 266 -38.63 3.17 -0.02
CA GLN A 266 -39.17 4.45 0.47
C GLN A 266 -38.92 4.52 1.99
N GLY A 267 -38.20 5.55 2.45
CA GLY A 267 -38.11 5.85 3.88
C GLY A 267 -36.72 6.16 4.43
N VAL A 268 -35.82 6.82 3.69
CA VAL A 268 -34.64 7.45 4.31
C VAL A 268 -34.27 8.73 3.55
N THR A 269 -35.16 9.71 3.54
CA THR A 269 -34.89 11.07 3.04
C THR A 269 -35.62 12.06 3.91
N GLU A 270 -35.15 12.31 5.14
CA GLU A 270 -35.62 13.45 5.98
C GLU A 270 -34.86 13.58 7.32
N LEU A 271 -33.52 13.55 7.34
CA LEU A 271 -32.75 13.87 8.57
C LEU A 271 -31.36 14.47 8.25
N LEU A 272 -31.28 15.38 7.27
CA LEU A 272 -30.02 16.02 6.83
C LEU A 272 -30.05 17.55 6.85
N ASP A 273 -30.89 18.16 7.68
CA ASP A 273 -30.81 19.60 7.96
C ASP A 273 -30.83 19.78 9.47
N GLU A 274 -29.64 20.01 10.06
CA GLU A 274 -29.37 20.60 11.38
C GLU A 274 -28.12 19.94 12.00
N LYS A 275 -26.94 20.42 11.60
CA LYS A 275 -25.73 20.57 12.45
C LYS A 275 -24.53 21.03 11.61
N SER A 276 -24.74 22.13 10.89
CA SER A 276 -23.71 22.86 10.17
C SER A 276 -23.13 24.00 11.00
N THR A 277 -22.62 23.75 12.21
CA THR A 277 -21.75 24.70 12.92
C THR A 277 -21.11 23.94 14.06
N LEU A 278 -19.83 23.56 13.93
CA LEU A 278 -18.85 23.24 15.00
C LEU A 278 -17.69 22.46 14.34
N PHE A 279 -17.00 23.07 13.38
CA PHE A 279 -15.78 22.51 12.80
C PHE A 279 -14.80 23.64 12.53
N ALA A 280 -14.12 24.09 13.59
CA ALA A 280 -12.83 24.73 13.49
C ALA A 280 -11.87 23.91 14.37
N ASP A 281 -10.73 23.58 13.77
CA ASP A 281 -9.51 23.03 14.38
C ASP A 281 -9.39 21.50 14.50
N MET A 282 -8.71 20.91 13.50
CA MET A 282 -8.07 19.59 13.52
C MET A 282 -6.79 19.62 12.67
N PRO A 283 -5.81 18.71 12.92
CA PRO A 283 -4.38 19.04 12.90
C PRO A 283 -3.70 18.94 11.53
N GLU A 284 -2.74 19.84 11.31
CA GLU A 284 -2.03 20.14 10.05
C GLU A 284 -1.01 19.08 9.56
N GLU A 285 -0.92 17.90 10.19
CA GLU A 285 0.17 16.95 9.91
C GLU A 285 -0.03 16.12 8.62
N GLU A 286 -1.27 15.82 8.21
CA GLU A 286 -1.52 15.12 6.93
C GLU A 286 -1.42 16.04 5.70
N GLU A 287 -1.62 17.35 5.86
CA GLU A 287 -1.48 18.31 4.75
C GLU A 287 -0.01 18.50 4.33
N LYS A 288 0.94 18.29 5.25
CA LYS A 288 2.38 18.31 4.94
C LYS A 288 2.78 17.13 4.05
N GLU A 289 2.24 15.93 4.29
CA GLU A 289 2.54 14.74 3.47
C GLU A 289 2.06 14.86 2.00
N GLU A 290 0.93 15.54 1.77
CA GLU A 290 0.40 15.79 0.41
C GLU A 290 1.06 16.99 -0.29
N LYS A 291 1.51 18.01 0.46
CA LYS A 291 2.27 19.14 -0.09
C LYS A 291 3.65 18.67 -0.59
N GLU A 292 4.34 17.81 0.16
CA GLU A 292 5.61 17.21 -0.29
C GLU A 292 5.44 16.34 -1.56
N GLU A 293 4.33 15.60 -1.71
CA GLU A 293 4.06 14.78 -2.91
C GLU A 293 3.83 15.64 -4.17
N LYS A 294 3.33 16.88 -4.01
CA LYS A 294 3.19 17.86 -5.10
C LYS A 294 4.49 18.60 -5.41
N GLU A 295 5.30 18.89 -4.39
CA GLU A 295 6.57 19.60 -4.54
C GLU A 295 7.64 18.71 -5.22
N GLU A 296 7.74 17.43 -4.84
CA GLU A 296 8.60 16.44 -5.52
C GLU A 296 8.16 16.12 -6.97
N ALA A 297 6.87 16.30 -7.28
CA ALA A 297 6.38 16.15 -8.65
C ALA A 297 6.75 17.36 -9.53
N THR A 298 6.75 18.57 -8.94
CA THR A 298 7.05 19.84 -9.63
C THR A 298 8.55 19.97 -9.94
N VAL A 299 9.43 19.52 -9.02
CA VAL A 299 10.89 19.52 -9.23
C VAL A 299 11.32 18.55 -10.34
N ARG A 300 10.55 17.48 -10.61
CA ARG A 300 10.84 16.54 -11.70
C ARG A 300 10.45 17.07 -13.09
N THR A 301 9.47 17.97 -13.17
CA THR A 301 9.07 18.60 -14.45
C THR A 301 9.99 19.73 -14.91
N SER A 302 10.86 20.25 -14.03
CA SER A 302 11.85 21.28 -14.36
C SER A 302 13.23 20.74 -14.74
N PHE A 303 13.42 19.41 -14.68
CA PHE A 303 14.60 18.70 -15.19
C PHE A 303 14.20 17.69 -16.28
N HIS A 304 13.51 18.16 -17.31
CA HIS A 304 13.43 17.52 -18.63
C HIS A 304 13.57 18.58 -19.71
#